data_AF-A0A1V4M743-F1
#
_entry.id   AF-A0A1V4M743-F1
#
_cell.length_a   1.000
_cell.length_b   1.000
_cell.length_c   1.000
_cell.angle_alpha   90.00
_cell.angle_beta   90.00
_cell.angle_gamma   90.00
#
_symmetry.space_group_name_H-M   'P 1'
#
loop_
_entity.id
_entity.type
_entity.pdbx_description
1 polymer ?
#
loop_
_entity_poly.entity_id
_entity_poly.type
_entity_poly.pdbx_seq_one_letter_code
_entity_poly.pdbx_strand_id
1 'polypeptide(L)'
;MNWFDIFLLVIFLLHILSGFSRGLAKMFFDIFGFLIIVILSLCGSRFFSNDLAAYINPEDIIPHHDLIMDLGIDLALEQAPRLVAGIIAFLVLFLLLSLVFKFFAGALRWVNRVPIIGFINRLGGALLGALVGAIFVYIIIAAVSLIPLHLFMDALENSRVVIFAGQYLTPTVELLKEAVVKFYLDING
;
A
#
# COMPACT_ATOMS: atom_id res chain seq x y z
N MET A 1 -21.99 -8.59 5.03
CA MET A 1 -21.09 -8.16 3.94
C MET A 1 -21.43 -6.72 3.69
N ASN A 2 -20.54 -5.81 4.06
CA ASN A 2 -20.77 -4.37 3.98
C ASN A 2 -20.43 -3.83 2.57
N TRP A 3 -20.81 -2.60 2.25
CA TRP A 3 -20.46 -1.94 0.99
C TRP A 3 -18.94 -1.90 0.77
N PHE A 4 -18.17 -1.77 1.86
CA PHE A 4 -16.71 -1.80 1.83
C PHE A 4 -16.14 -3.18 1.44
N ASP A 5 -16.73 -4.28 1.93
CA ASP A 5 -16.34 -5.64 1.50
C ASP A 5 -16.49 -5.81 -0.01
N ILE A 6 -17.62 -5.33 -0.55
CA ILE A 6 -17.93 -5.43 -1.99
C ILE A 6 -16.91 -4.62 -2.78
N PHE A 7 -16.60 -3.40 -2.34
CA PHE A 7 -15.60 -2.54 -2.95
C PHE A 7 -14.21 -3.20 -2.99
N LEU A 8 -13.74 -3.74 -1.86
CA LEU A 8 -12.45 -4.41 -1.77
C LEU A 8 -12.40 -5.68 -2.64
N LEU A 9 -13.46 -6.49 -2.63
CA LEU A 9 -13.55 -7.69 -3.46
C LEU A 9 -13.55 -7.37 -4.95
N VAL A 10 -14.20 -6.28 -5.36
CA VAL A 10 -14.16 -5.82 -6.75
C VAL A 10 -12.74 -5.42 -7.14
N ILE A 11 -12.03 -4.67 -6.30
CA ILE A 11 -10.63 -4.28 -6.58
C ILE A 11 -9.73 -5.51 -6.66
N PHE A 12 -9.90 -6.46 -5.75
CA PHE A 12 -9.18 -7.73 -5.75
C PHE A 12 -9.43 -8.51 -7.04
N LEU A 13 -10.69 -8.67 -7.43
CA LEU A 13 -11.09 -9.37 -8.63
C LEU A 13 -10.56 -8.68 -9.90
N LEU A 14 -10.59 -7.35 -9.95
CA LEU A 14 -10.03 -6.58 -11.05
C LEU A 14 -8.52 -6.83 -11.21
N HIS A 15 -7.78 -6.98 -10.11
CA HIS A 15 -6.36 -7.34 -10.16
C HIS A 15 -6.15 -8.77 -10.68
N ILE A 16 -6.97 -9.73 -10.26
CA ILE A 16 -6.93 -11.10 -10.80
C ILE A 16 -7.21 -11.11 -12.30
N LEU A 17 -8.29 -10.45 -12.74
CA LEU A 17 -8.69 -10.38 -14.15
C LEU A 17 -7.65 -9.65 -15.01
N SER A 18 -7.10 -8.54 -14.48
CA SER A 18 -6.00 -7.82 -15.10
C SER A 18 -4.76 -8.71 -15.21
N GLY A 19 -4.42 -9.47 -14.16
CA GLY A 19 -3.33 -10.43 -14.15
C GLY A 19 -3.53 -11.54 -15.18
N PHE A 20 -4.73 -12.12 -15.25
CA PHE A 20 -5.07 -13.15 -16.25
C PHE A 20 -4.95 -12.63 -17.68
N SER A 21 -5.40 -11.39 -17.91
CA SER A 21 -5.39 -10.75 -19.24
C SER A 21 -3.97 -10.34 -19.68
N ARG A 22 -3.11 -9.95 -18.74
CA ARG A 22 -1.72 -9.55 -19.01
C ARG A 22 -0.79 -10.76 -19.12
N GLY A 23 -1.06 -11.81 -18.34
CA GLY A 23 -0.22 -13.00 -18.23
C GLY A 23 1.00 -12.80 -17.32
N LEU A 24 1.56 -13.92 -16.86
CA LEU A 24 2.63 -14.01 -15.87
C LEU A 24 3.84 -13.16 -16.22
N ALA A 25 4.38 -13.31 -17.44
CA ALA A 25 5.64 -12.63 -17.75
C ALA A 25 5.51 -11.11 -17.82
N LYS A 26 4.38 -10.58 -18.32
CA LYS A 26 4.14 -9.12 -18.30
C LYS A 26 4.02 -8.64 -16.86
N MET A 27 3.38 -9.44 -16.01
CA MET A 27 3.25 -9.12 -14.60
C MET A 27 4.60 -9.11 -13.87
N PHE A 28 5.54 -9.98 -14.24
CA PHE A 28 6.91 -9.91 -13.73
C PHE A 28 7.58 -8.56 -14.02
N PHE A 29 7.46 -8.03 -15.24
CA PHE A 29 7.98 -6.69 -15.56
C PHE A 29 7.25 -5.58 -14.78
N ASP A 30 5.93 -5.70 -14.60
CA ASP A 30 5.15 -4.76 -13.80
C ASP A 30 5.61 -4.75 -12.33
N ILE A 31 6.00 -5.89 -11.75
CA ILE A 31 6.55 -5.97 -10.38
C ILE A 31 7.86 -5.19 -10.25
N PHE A 32 8.75 -5.23 -11.23
CA PHE A 32 9.98 -4.43 -11.20
C PHE A 32 9.69 -2.93 -11.25
N GLY A 33 8.75 -2.51 -12.10
CA GLY A 33 8.31 -1.12 -12.15
C GLY A 33 7.69 -0.67 -10.82
N PHE A 34 6.85 -1.52 -10.24
CA PHE A 34 6.26 -1.28 -8.93
C PHE A 34 7.31 -1.15 -7.83
N LEU A 35 8.31 -2.05 -7.80
CA LEU A 35 9.38 -2.02 -6.82
C LEU A 35 10.19 -0.71 -6.92
N ILE A 36 10.48 -0.26 -8.15
CA ILE A 36 11.14 1.03 -8.38
C ILE A 36 10.31 2.17 -7.81
N ILE A 37 8.99 2.18 -8.02
CA ILE A 37 8.09 3.20 -7.46
C ILE A 37 8.11 3.18 -5.94
N VAL A 38 8.02 2.01 -5.31
CA VAL A 38 8.05 1.87 -3.85
C VAL A 38 9.37 2.41 -3.30
N ILE A 39 10.51 2.04 -3.88
CA ILE A 39 11.83 2.51 -3.46
C ILE A 39 11.95 4.03 -3.63
N LEU A 40 11.52 4.57 -4.78
CA LEU A 40 11.53 6.02 -5.02
C LEU A 40 10.61 6.76 -4.05
N SER A 41 9.46 6.19 -3.71
CA SER A 41 8.52 6.80 -2.79
C SER A 41 9.05 6.76 -1.35
N LEU A 42 9.71 5.69 -0.93
CA LEU A 42 10.39 5.60 0.37
C LEU A 42 11.56 6.57 0.48
N CYS A 43 12.35 6.71 -0.59
CA CYS A 43 13.47 7.63 -0.60
C CYS A 43 12.97 9.09 -0.62
N GLY A 44 11.96 9.37 -1.44
CA GLY A 44 11.34 10.68 -1.53
C GLY A 44 10.61 11.08 -0.25
N SER A 45 9.93 10.15 0.42
CA SER A 45 9.18 10.46 1.64
C SER A 45 10.09 10.92 2.75
N ARG A 46 11.28 10.33 2.88
CA ARG A 46 12.32 10.81 3.81
C ARG A 46 12.75 12.25 3.54
N PHE A 47 12.81 12.64 2.26
CA PHE A 47 13.21 13.99 1.88
C PHE A 47 12.10 15.00 2.18
N PHE A 48 10.86 14.69 1.81
CA PHE A 48 9.72 15.59 1.96
C PHE A 48 9.03 15.55 3.34
N SER A 49 9.31 14.55 4.19
CA SER A 49 8.65 14.40 5.48
C SER A 49 8.88 15.58 6.42
N ASN A 50 10.07 16.19 6.37
CA ASN A 50 10.42 17.34 7.22
C ASN A 50 9.63 18.59 6.85
N ASP A 51 9.51 18.87 5.54
CA ASP A 51 8.75 20.02 5.03
C ASP A 51 7.24 19.80 5.22
N LEU A 52 6.77 18.56 5.04
CA LEU A 52 5.37 18.22 5.19
C LEU A 52 4.91 18.32 6.65
N ALA A 53 5.74 17.89 7.61
CA ALA A 53 5.46 18.03 9.05
C ALA A 53 5.41 19.50 9.52
N ALA A 54 6.05 20.42 8.78
CA ALA A 54 6.00 21.85 9.09
C ALA A 54 4.74 22.55 8.60
N TYR A 55 4.07 21.99 7.57
CA TYR A 55 2.86 22.57 6.96
C TYR A 55 1.57 21.85 7.36
N ILE A 56 1.68 20.56 7.64
CA ILE A 56 0.62 19.71 8.15
C ILE A 56 0.99 19.39 9.58
N ASN A 57 0.35 20.03 10.56
CA ASN A 57 0.37 19.55 11.94
C ASN A 57 -0.23 18.14 11.94
N PRO A 58 0.57 17.09 12.16
CA PRO A 58 0.07 15.73 12.10
C PRO A 58 -1.00 15.48 13.17
N GLU A 59 -0.97 16.27 14.26
CA GLU A 59 -1.93 16.31 15.37
C GLU A 59 -3.36 16.68 14.93
N ASP A 60 -3.51 17.58 13.95
CA ASP A 60 -4.83 18.10 13.54
C ASP A 60 -5.59 17.15 12.61
N ILE A 61 -4.87 16.27 11.90
CA ILE A 61 -5.46 15.33 10.94
C ILE A 61 -5.72 13.98 11.59
N ILE A 62 -4.86 13.55 12.52
CA ILE A 62 -4.98 12.22 13.13
C ILE A 62 -4.66 12.31 14.62
N PRO A 63 -5.65 12.06 15.51
CA PRO A 63 -5.39 11.91 16.93
C PRO A 63 -4.35 10.81 17.14
N HIS A 64 -3.17 11.20 17.65
CA HIS A 64 -2.00 10.32 17.75
C HIS A 64 -2.21 9.07 18.60
N HIS A 65 -3.24 9.04 19.45
CA HIS A 65 -3.43 7.98 20.43
C HIS A 65 -3.80 6.63 19.80
N ASP A 66 -4.63 6.63 18.76
CA ASP A 66 -5.17 5.38 18.20
C ASP A 66 -4.19 4.71 17.23
N LEU A 67 -3.42 5.50 16.47
CA LEU A 67 -2.43 4.97 15.53
C LEU A 67 -1.18 4.43 16.20
N ILE A 68 -0.72 5.03 17.30
CA ILE A 68 0.47 4.58 18.03
C ILE A 68 0.23 3.22 18.67
N MET A 69 -1.00 2.99 19.16
CA MET A 69 -1.42 1.74 19.79
C MET A 69 -1.60 0.61 18.78
N ASP A 70 -2.21 0.88 17.62
CA ASP A 70 -2.40 -0.11 16.54
C ASP A 70 -1.07 -0.39 15.79
N LEU A 71 -0.24 0.64 15.60
CA LEU A 71 1.15 0.52 15.17
C LEU A 71 2.08 0.17 16.33
N GLY A 72 1.62 -0.27 17.52
CA GLY A 72 2.47 -0.80 18.63
C GLY A 72 3.84 -0.14 18.81
N ILE A 73 3.93 1.18 18.61
CA ILE A 73 5.17 1.94 18.74
C ILE A 73 5.15 2.50 20.16
N ASP A 74 5.60 1.69 21.12
CA ASP A 74 5.84 2.14 22.51
C ASP A 74 7.08 3.05 22.62
N LEU A 75 7.78 3.31 21.51
CA LEU A 75 9.02 4.06 21.47
C LEU A 75 8.75 5.55 21.20
N ALA A 76 8.80 6.30 22.31
CA ALA A 76 8.99 7.75 22.41
C ALA A 76 7.94 8.62 21.70
N LEU A 77 6.96 9.07 22.48
CA LEU A 77 5.97 10.10 22.17
C LEU A 77 6.56 11.35 21.47
N GLU A 78 7.85 11.63 21.65
CA GLU A 78 8.54 12.76 21.02
C GLU A 78 8.79 12.61 19.50
N GLN A 79 8.90 11.38 18.98
CA GLN A 79 9.19 11.16 17.54
C GLN A 79 7.95 10.75 16.73
N ALA A 80 6.83 10.45 17.39
CA ALA A 80 5.60 10.01 16.75
C ALA A 80 5.09 10.97 15.63
N PRO A 81 5.10 12.31 15.79
CA PRO A 81 4.63 13.20 14.73
C PRO A 81 5.45 13.08 13.43
N ARG A 82 6.76 12.86 13.54
CA ARG A 82 7.65 12.69 12.36
C ARG A 82 7.41 11.36 11.65
N LEU A 83 7.17 10.27 12.39
CA LEU A 83 6.81 8.98 11.79
C LEU A 83 5.48 9.09 11.04
N VAL A 84 4.47 9.70 11.65
CA VAL A 84 3.15 9.91 11.02
C VAL A 84 3.30 10.73 9.74
N ALA A 85 4.01 11.85 9.80
CA ALA A 85 4.28 12.67 8.62
C ALA A 85 5.06 11.90 7.52
N GLY A 86 6.02 11.05 7.90
CA GLY A 86 6.76 10.20 6.97
C GLY A 86 5.89 9.15 6.28
N ILE A 87 4.98 8.50 7.02
CA ILE A 87 4.01 7.54 6.46
C ILE A 87 3.05 8.24 5.49
N ILE A 88 2.53 9.41 5.87
CA ILE A 88 1.65 10.21 5.01
C ILE A 88 2.39 10.64 3.75
N ALA A 89 3.61 11.19 3.88
CA ALA A 89 4.43 11.59 2.75
C ALA A 89 4.70 10.41 1.82
N PHE A 90 5.02 9.24 2.37
CA PHE A 90 5.18 8.00 1.60
C PHE A 90 3.91 7.64 0.84
N LEU A 91 2.75 7.62 1.47
CA LEU A 91 1.48 7.29 0.82
C LEU A 91 1.14 8.26 -0.31
N VAL A 92 1.32 9.57 -0.08
CA VAL A 92 1.07 10.61 -1.09
C VAL A 92 2.02 10.47 -2.28
N LEU A 93 3.34 10.37 -2.02
CA LEU A 93 4.34 10.16 -3.06
C LEU A 93 4.09 8.87 -3.83
N PHE A 94 3.83 7.77 -3.12
CA PHE A 94 3.50 6.49 -3.73
C PHE A 94 2.28 6.60 -4.64
N LEU A 95 1.22 7.28 -4.23
CA LEU A 95 0.03 7.48 -5.04
C LEU A 95 0.34 8.31 -6.30
N LEU A 96 1.06 9.43 -6.13
CA LEU A 96 1.44 10.32 -7.24
C LEU A 96 2.37 9.64 -8.24
N LEU A 97 3.47 9.03 -7.77
CA LEU A 97 4.39 8.29 -8.64
C LEU A 97 3.71 7.10 -9.30
N SER A 98 2.84 6.38 -8.59
CA SER A 98 2.06 5.27 -9.17
C SER A 98 1.13 5.75 -10.28
N LEU A 99 0.47 6.90 -10.10
CA LEU A 99 -0.39 7.50 -11.13
C LEU A 99 0.43 7.87 -12.38
N VAL A 100 1.55 8.56 -12.18
CA VAL A 100 2.47 8.96 -13.25
C VAL A 100 3.02 7.73 -13.97
N PHE A 101 3.52 6.74 -13.23
CA PHE A 101 4.03 5.49 -13.81
C PHE A 101 2.96 4.75 -14.61
N LYS A 102 1.72 4.68 -14.12
CA LYS A 102 0.63 4.03 -14.86
C LYS A 102 0.32 4.72 -16.19
N PHE A 103 0.42 6.05 -16.24
CA PHE A 103 0.34 6.81 -17.49
C PHE A 103 1.48 6.43 -18.46
N PHE A 104 2.72 6.40 -17.98
CA PHE A 104 3.89 6.07 -18.82
C PHE A 104 3.98 4.59 -19.21
N ALA A 105 3.67 3.66 -18.31
CA ALA A 105 3.58 2.23 -18.59
C ALA A 105 2.51 1.95 -19.65
N GLY A 106 1.47 2.79 -19.71
CA GLY A 106 0.49 2.78 -20.79
C GLY A 106 1.10 3.00 -22.18
N ALA A 107 2.12 3.86 -22.28
CA ALA A 107 2.87 4.16 -23.51
C ALA A 107 3.92 3.10 -23.85
N LEU A 108 4.54 2.47 -22.84
CA LEU A 108 5.54 1.39 -23.03
C LEU A 108 4.93 0.07 -23.57
N ARG A 109 3.60 -0.03 -23.61
CA ARG A 109 2.87 -1.17 -24.23
C ARG A 109 3.17 -1.36 -25.71
N TRP A 110 3.80 -0.38 -26.37
CA TRP A 110 4.23 -0.48 -27.77
C TRP A 110 5.43 -1.43 -27.97
N VAL A 111 6.27 -1.63 -26.95
CA VAL A 111 7.57 -2.32 -27.11
C VAL A 111 7.50 -3.85 -26.94
N ASN A 112 6.45 -4.41 -26.33
CA ASN A 112 6.46 -5.85 -25.98
C ASN A 112 5.31 -6.66 -26.60
N ARG A 113 5.48 -7.04 -27.87
CA ARG A 113 4.85 -8.26 -28.40
C ARG A 113 5.69 -9.47 -28.00
N VAL A 114 5.71 -9.83 -26.72
CA VAL A 114 6.20 -11.16 -26.31
C VAL A 114 5.04 -12.13 -26.57
N PRO A 115 5.15 -13.05 -27.55
CA PRO A 115 4.08 -14.01 -27.85
C PRO A 115 4.14 -15.12 -26.80
N ILE A 116 3.43 -14.95 -25.69
CA ILE A 116 3.35 -15.97 -24.65
C ILE A 116 2.00 -16.64 -24.76
N ILE A 117 1.97 -17.65 -25.64
CA ILE A 117 0.79 -18.43 -25.96
C ILE A 117 0.75 -19.59 -24.96
N GLY A 118 -0.08 -19.46 -23.94
CA GLY A 118 -0.34 -20.57 -23.02
C GLY A 118 -1.36 -20.25 -21.94
N PHE A 119 -2.22 -21.22 -21.65
CA PHE A 119 -3.11 -21.21 -20.48
C PHE A 119 -2.32 -21.03 -19.17
N ILE A 120 -1.13 -21.63 -19.07
CA ILE A 120 -0.22 -21.48 -17.91
C ILE A 120 0.24 -20.03 -17.73
N ASN A 121 0.54 -19.29 -18.81
CA ASN A 121 0.93 -17.89 -18.69
C ASN A 121 -0.23 -17.02 -18.18
N ARG A 122 -1.46 -17.27 -18.65
CA ARG A 122 -2.65 -16.54 -18.15
C ARG A 122 -2.97 -16.91 -16.71
N LEU A 123 -2.90 -18.19 -16.37
CA LEU A 123 -3.14 -18.69 -15.01
C LEU A 123 -2.10 -18.16 -14.03
N GLY A 124 -0.81 -18.20 -14.39
CA GLY A 124 0.26 -17.59 -13.60
C GLY A 124 0.09 -16.08 -13.44
N GLY A 125 -0.36 -15.40 -14.49
CA GLY A 125 -0.74 -13.98 -14.42
C GLY A 125 -1.90 -13.73 -13.46
N ALA A 126 -2.91 -14.61 -13.43
CA ALA A 126 -4.01 -14.51 -12.47
C ALA A 126 -3.56 -14.75 -11.03
N LEU A 127 -2.65 -15.69 -10.80
CA LEU A 127 -2.07 -15.97 -9.47
C LEU A 127 -1.24 -14.79 -8.96
N LEU A 128 -0.34 -14.24 -9.78
CA LEU A 128 0.36 -13.00 -9.44
C LEU A 128 -0.62 -11.83 -9.27
N GLY A 129 -1.68 -11.79 -10.09
CA GLY A 129 -2.78 -10.84 -9.99
C GLY A 129 -3.48 -10.88 -8.64
N ALA A 130 -3.77 -12.08 -8.15
CA ALA A 130 -4.34 -12.29 -6.82
C ALA A 130 -3.38 -11.80 -5.74
N LEU A 131 -2.08 -12.14 -5.83
CA LEU A 131 -1.09 -11.71 -4.85
C LEU A 131 -0.99 -10.18 -4.79
N VAL A 132 -0.81 -9.51 -5.93
CA VAL A 132 -0.74 -8.05 -6.00
C VAL A 132 -2.05 -7.41 -5.56
N GLY A 133 -3.19 -7.99 -5.95
CA GLY A 133 -4.51 -7.54 -5.53
C GLY A 133 -4.70 -7.61 -4.01
N ALA A 134 -4.23 -8.67 -3.35
CA ALA A 134 -4.28 -8.81 -1.90
C ALA A 134 -3.44 -7.73 -1.21
N ILE A 135 -2.22 -7.49 -1.70
CA ILE A 135 -1.35 -6.41 -1.19
C ILE A 135 -2.04 -5.05 -1.35
N PHE A 136 -2.66 -4.80 -2.50
CA PHE A 136 -3.33 -3.52 -2.76
C PHE A 136 -4.56 -3.31 -1.89
N VAL A 137 -5.38 -4.35 -1.70
CA VAL A 137 -6.52 -4.34 -0.76
C VAL A 137 -6.05 -4.04 0.65
N TYR A 138 -4.95 -4.65 1.09
CA TYR A 138 -4.38 -4.39 2.41
C TYR A 138 -3.91 -2.93 2.56
N ILE A 139 -3.21 -2.38 1.56
CA ILE A 139 -2.80 -0.97 1.56
C ILE A 139 -4.03 -0.05 1.67
N ILE A 140 -5.13 -0.36 0.98
CA ILE A 140 -6.38 0.41 1.09
C ILE A 140 -6.95 0.32 2.50
N ILE A 141 -7.03 -0.89 3.08
CA ILE A 141 -7.51 -1.06 4.46
C ILE A 141 -6.65 -0.22 5.40
N ALA A 142 -5.33 -0.33 5.33
CA ALA A 142 -4.40 0.43 6.16
C ALA A 142 -4.56 1.95 5.99
N ALA A 143 -4.70 2.43 4.76
CA ALA A 143 -4.91 3.85 4.47
C ALA A 143 -6.27 4.36 4.99
N VAL A 144 -7.32 3.54 4.89
CA VAL A 144 -8.66 3.90 5.37
C VAL A 144 -8.74 3.84 6.90
N SER A 145 -8.09 2.86 7.54
CA SER A 145 -7.94 2.80 9.01
C SER A 145 -7.19 4.02 9.56
N LEU A 146 -6.34 4.65 8.74
CA LEU A 146 -5.61 5.86 9.11
C LEU A 146 -6.49 7.11 9.19
N ILE A 147 -7.70 7.07 8.63
CA ILE A 147 -8.60 8.23 8.50
C ILE A 147 -9.75 8.07 9.51
N PRO A 148 -9.78 8.86 10.61
CA PRO A 148 -10.81 8.78 11.65
C PRO A 148 -12.14 9.45 11.21
N LEU A 149 -12.71 8.99 10.08
CA LEU A 149 -14.05 9.38 9.65
C LEU A 149 -15.06 8.32 10.08
N HIS A 150 -16.15 8.75 10.72
CA HIS A 150 -17.22 7.87 11.22
C HIS A 150 -17.75 6.91 10.14
N LEU A 151 -17.84 7.36 8.88
CA LEU A 151 -18.28 6.54 7.74
C LEU A 151 -17.37 5.34 7.44
N PHE A 152 -16.07 5.45 7.75
CA PHE A 152 -15.10 4.39 7.50
C PHE A 152 -14.93 3.46 8.70
N MET A 153 -15.07 3.99 9.92
CA MET A 153 -14.99 3.18 11.14
C MET A 153 -16.09 2.11 11.20
N ASP A 154 -17.36 2.51 10.99
CA ASP A 154 -18.48 1.57 10.89
C ASP A 154 -18.30 0.55 9.76
N ALA A 155 -17.63 0.97 8.68
CA ALA A 155 -17.38 0.13 7.52
C ALA A 155 -16.28 -0.91 7.74
N LEU A 156 -15.22 -0.53 8.46
CA LEU A 156 -14.09 -1.37 8.82
C LEU A 156 -14.48 -2.42 9.87
N GLU A 157 -15.16 -2.01 10.96
CA GLU A 157 -15.55 -2.90 12.06
C GLU A 157 -16.46 -4.05 11.58
N ASN A 158 -17.38 -3.74 10.67
CA ASN A 158 -18.32 -4.72 10.13
C ASN A 158 -17.80 -5.47 8.89
N SER A 159 -16.54 -5.26 8.49
CA SER A 159 -15.95 -5.86 7.29
C SER A 159 -15.37 -7.25 7.57
N ARG A 160 -15.92 -8.24 6.88
CA ARG A 160 -15.39 -9.61 6.94
C ARG A 160 -14.04 -9.72 6.24
N VAL A 161 -13.82 -8.92 5.19
CA VAL A 161 -12.56 -8.87 4.46
C VAL A 161 -11.46 -8.29 5.34
N VAL A 162 -11.74 -7.25 6.14
CA VAL A 162 -10.79 -6.67 7.10
C VAL A 162 -10.41 -7.67 8.18
N ILE A 163 -11.38 -8.34 8.80
CA ILE A 163 -11.12 -9.39 9.81
C ILE A 163 -10.27 -10.53 9.22
N PHE A 164 -10.63 -10.99 8.03
CA PHE A 164 -9.90 -12.05 7.34
C PHE A 164 -8.48 -11.62 6.96
N ALA A 165 -8.32 -10.40 6.43
CA ALA A 165 -7.00 -9.85 6.10
C ALA A 165 -6.13 -9.75 7.35
N GLY A 166 -6.68 -9.28 8.48
CA GLY A 166 -6.00 -9.19 9.76
C GLY A 166 -5.41 -10.52 10.20
N GLN A 167 -6.21 -11.60 10.19
CA GLN A 167 -5.81 -12.91 10.74
C GLN A 167 -4.64 -13.59 10.02
N TYR A 168 -4.47 -13.35 8.71
CA TYR A 168 -3.39 -13.97 7.93
C TYR A 168 -2.17 -13.06 7.74
N LEU A 169 -2.33 -11.75 7.92
CA LEU A 169 -1.28 -10.77 7.64
C LEU A 169 -0.51 -10.34 8.88
N THR A 170 -1.03 -10.55 10.11
CA THR A 170 -0.37 -10.12 11.36
C THR A 170 1.14 -10.42 11.42
N PRO A 171 1.63 -11.65 11.18
CA PRO A 171 3.07 -11.94 11.30
C PRO A 171 3.93 -11.25 10.23
N THR A 172 3.39 -11.03 9.02
CA THR A 172 4.12 -10.29 7.96
C THR A 172 4.08 -8.78 8.19
N VAL A 173 3.01 -8.29 8.82
CA VAL A 173 2.82 -6.88 9.14
C VAL A 173 3.77 -6.46 10.25
N GLU A 174 3.96 -7.30 11.28
CA GLU A 174 4.95 -7.04 12.34
C GLU A 174 6.37 -6.91 11.77
N LEU A 175 6.79 -7.79 10.86
CA LEU A 175 8.09 -7.69 10.19
C LEU A 175 8.22 -6.42 9.34
N LEU A 176 7.18 -6.06 8.59
CA LEU A 176 7.18 -4.85 7.77
C LEU A 176 7.24 -3.61 8.65
N LYS A 177 6.48 -3.60 9.75
CA LYS A 177 6.39 -2.54 10.74
C LYS A 177 7.73 -2.32 11.42
N GLU A 178 8.39 -3.38 11.89
CA GLU A 178 9.75 -3.31 12.41
C GLU A 178 10.74 -2.75 11.37
N ALA A 179 10.67 -3.21 10.13
CA ALA A 179 11.53 -2.73 9.06
C ALA A 179 11.31 -1.23 8.76
N VAL A 180 10.05 -0.77 8.74
CA VAL A 180 9.68 0.63 8.52
C VAL A 180 10.14 1.49 9.70
N VAL A 181 9.87 1.06 10.94
CA VAL A 181 10.29 1.78 12.15
C VAL A 181 11.80 1.91 12.19
N LYS A 182 12.54 0.82 11.97
CA LYS A 182 14.00 0.86 11.86
C LYS A 182 14.45 1.79 10.73
N PHE A 183 13.83 1.71 9.57
CA PHE A 183 14.16 2.58 8.44
C PHE A 183 13.98 4.07 8.76
N TYR A 184 12.98 4.48 9.55
CA TYR A 184 12.80 5.88 9.92
C TYR A 184 13.60 6.31 11.16
N LEU A 185 13.93 5.39 12.09
CA LEU A 185 14.62 5.71 13.34
C LEU A 185 16.16 5.55 13.32
N ASP A 186 16.72 4.67 12.47
CA ASP A 186 18.13 4.25 12.51
C ASP A 186 19.13 5.24 11.84
N ILE A 187 18.76 6.52 11.68
CA ILE A 187 19.65 7.58 11.11
C ILE A 187 20.18 8.56 12.18
N ASN A 188 19.84 8.36 13.46
CA ASN A 188 20.46 9.13 14.57
C ASN A 188 21.54 8.36 15.33
N GLY A 189 22.25 7.45 14.66
CA GLY A 189 23.50 6.84 15.10
C GLY A 189 24.69 7.35 14.30
#